data_AF-A0A2P5HP94-F1
#
_entry.id   AF-A0A2P5HP94-F1
#
_cell.length_a   1.000
_cell.length_b   1.000
_cell.length_c   1.000
_cell.angle_alpha   90.00
_cell.angle_beta   90.00
_cell.angle_gamma   90.00
#
_symmetry.space_group_name_H-M   'P 1'
#
loop_
_entity.id
_entity.type
_entity.pdbx_description
1 polymer ?
#
loop_
_entity_poly.entity_id
_entity_poly.type
_entity_poly.pdbx_seq_one_letter_code
_entity_poly.pdbx_strand_id
1 'polypeptide(L)'
;MALVEILDGLPVGVQRLIPKIVTISVLYVSWRVWRFSISPALNPRSPKPLPYLVPFFGNVMSMARNAGATFTHGREHFGNSREIFTVTVMGEEMYIATSPSDVAAVYRDTQRLEFDAFIRDVMADFGCTKETLEKMFDSTGKPKHWMDTTHDDFKL
;
A
#
# COMPACT_ATOMS: atom_id res chain seq x y z
N MET A 1 9.84 4.28 43.30
CA MET A 1 10.86 5.22 43.80
C MET A 1 12.18 5.11 43.04
N ALA A 2 12.72 3.90 42.80
CA ALA A 2 13.96 3.72 42.02
C ALA A 2 13.99 4.39 40.63
N LEU A 3 12.88 4.38 39.87
CA LEU A 3 12.84 5.03 38.55
C LEU A 3 13.01 6.55 38.63
N VAL A 4 12.45 7.20 39.66
CA VAL A 4 12.51 8.67 39.83
C VAL A 4 13.93 9.09 40.22
N GLU A 5 14.56 8.35 41.12
CA GLU A 5 15.96 8.60 41.52
C GLU A 5 16.94 8.45 40.36
N ILE A 6 16.71 7.47 39.46
CA ILE A 6 17.50 7.29 38.24
C ILE A 6 17.30 8.46 37.26
N LEU A 7 16.08 9.00 37.16
CA LEU A 7 15.77 10.12 36.29
C LEU A 7 16.35 11.45 36.82
N ASP A 8 16.38 11.62 38.14
CA ASP A 8 16.96 12.79 38.80
C ASP A 8 18.49 12.84 38.72
N GLY A 9 19.14 11.68 38.56
CA GLY A 9 20.59 11.58 38.31
C GLY A 9 21.03 11.90 36.88
N LEU A 10 20.11 12.12 35.94
CA LEU A 10 20.43 12.44 34.55
C LEU A 10 20.77 13.92 34.34
N PRO A 11 21.61 14.25 33.34
CA PRO A 11 21.87 15.64 32.98
C PRO A 11 20.58 16.40 32.66
N VAL A 12 20.47 17.65 33.11
CA VAL A 12 19.27 18.51 32.93
C VAL A 12 18.82 18.60 31.47
N GLY A 13 19.75 18.55 30.52
CA GLY A 13 19.45 18.51 29.08
C GLY A 13 18.64 17.27 28.67
N VAL A 14 18.95 16.10 29.24
CA VAL A 14 18.25 14.84 28.98
C VAL A 14 16.87 14.84 29.63
N GLN A 15 16.77 15.35 30.86
CA GLN A 15 15.49 15.46 31.57
C GLN A 15 14.43 16.26 30.78
N ARG A 16 14.86 17.32 30.09
CA ARG A 16 13.98 18.13 29.22
C ARG A 16 13.48 17.39 27.97
N LEU A 17 14.15 16.31 27.55
CA LEU A 17 13.76 15.51 26.40
C LEU A 17 12.79 14.39 26.76
N ILE A 18 12.80 13.92 28.02
CA ILE A 18 11.92 12.84 28.51
C ILE A 18 10.44 13.08 28.16
N PRO A 19 9.81 14.21 28.51
CA PRO A 19 8.38 14.40 28.22
C PRO A 19 8.10 14.39 26.71
N LYS A 20 9.05 14.86 25.88
CA LYS A 20 8.92 14.83 24.42
C LYS A 20 8.98 13.39 23.90
N ILE A 21 9.93 12.59 24.37
CA ILE A 21 10.08 11.18 23.99
C ILE A 21 8.84 10.38 24.40
N VAL A 22 8.36 10.57 25.64
CA VAL A 22 7.15 9.93 26.14
C VAL A 22 5.94 10.32 25.29
N THR A 23 5.76 11.60 24.99
CA THR A 23 4.64 12.08 24.17
C THR A 23 4.68 11.47 22.77
N ILE A 24 5.84 11.48 22.10
CA ILE A 24 6.02 10.89 20.77
C ILE A 24 5.74 9.38 20.81
N SER A 25 6.22 8.68 21.85
CA SER A 25 6.01 7.24 22.00
C SER A 25 4.55 6.89 22.20
N VAL A 26 3.83 7.64 23.05
CA VAL A 26 2.40 7.44 23.28
C VAL A 26 1.58 7.71 22.01
N LEU A 27 1.89 8.79 21.29
CA LEU A 27 1.23 9.10 20.01
C LEU A 27 1.50 8.00 18.97
N TYR A 28 2.75 7.54 18.86
CA TYR A 28 3.12 6.47 17.93
C TYR A 28 2.42 5.15 18.25
N VAL A 29 2.42 4.73 19.52
CA VAL A 29 1.74 3.50 19.96
C VAL A 29 0.23 3.61 19.75
N SER A 30 -0.37 4.75 20.11
CA SER A 30 -1.79 5.00 19.88
C SER A 30 -2.15 4.89 18.40
N TRP A 31 -1.37 5.52 17.52
CA TRP A 31 -1.54 5.41 16.07
C TRP A 31 -1.41 3.97 15.58
N ARG A 32 -0.39 3.23 16.04
CA ARG A 32 -0.14 1.84 15.65
C ARG A 32 -1.30 0.94 16.06
N VAL A 33 -1.75 1.04 17.32
CA VAL A 33 -2.89 0.26 17.83
C VAL A 33 -4.17 0.61 17.07
N TRP A 34 -4.40 1.90 16.80
CA TRP A 34 -5.55 2.33 16.00
C TRP A 34 -5.52 1.73 14.58
N ARG A 35 -4.40 1.88 13.87
CA ARG A 35 -4.29 1.51 12.45
C ARG A 35 -4.32 0.00 12.20
N PHE A 36 -3.68 -0.79 13.07
CA PHE A 36 -3.47 -2.23 12.83
C PHE A 36 -4.34 -3.14 13.69
N SER A 37 -4.99 -2.62 14.73
CA SER A 37 -5.84 -3.44 15.61
C SER A 37 -7.28 -2.94 15.65
N ILE A 38 -7.51 -1.66 15.96
CA ILE A 38 -8.87 -1.13 16.13
C ILE A 38 -9.58 -0.96 14.79
N SER A 39 -8.95 -0.27 13.83
CA SER A 39 -9.55 0.02 12.52
C SER A 39 -9.91 -1.26 11.74
N PRO A 40 -9.04 -2.29 11.67
CA PRO A 40 -9.40 -3.57 11.03
C PRO A 40 -10.47 -4.35 11.78
N ALA A 41 -10.52 -4.26 13.11
CA ALA A 41 -11.57 -4.91 13.90
C ALA A 41 -12.95 -4.27 13.68
N LEU A 42 -13.00 -2.95 13.49
CA LEU A 42 -14.23 -2.21 13.20
C LEU A 42 -14.71 -2.38 11.75
N ASN A 43 -13.79 -2.67 10.82
CA ASN A 43 -14.11 -2.89 9.40
C ASN A 43 -13.65 -4.28 8.93
N PRO A 44 -14.30 -5.38 9.35
CA PRO A 44 -13.87 -6.73 9.00
C PRO A 44 -13.90 -7.04 7.50
N ARG A 45 -14.67 -6.26 6.72
CA ARG A 45 -14.79 -6.41 5.26
C ARG A 45 -13.68 -5.72 4.49
N SER A 46 -12.95 -4.81 5.13
CA SER A 46 -11.85 -4.09 4.50
C SER A 46 -10.58 -4.95 4.54
N PRO A 47 -9.80 -5.00 3.45
CA PRO A 47 -8.52 -5.69 3.44
C PRO A 47 -7.60 -5.20 4.56
N LYS A 48 -6.92 -6.15 5.22
CA LYS A 48 -6.05 -5.84 6.36
C LYS A 48 -4.77 -5.17 5.86
N PRO A 49 -4.30 -4.08 6.51
CA PRO A 49 -3.05 -3.44 6.15
C PRO A 49 -1.85 -4.25 6.62
N LEU A 50 -0.89 -4.47 5.73
CA LEU A 50 0.39 -5.08 6.07
C LEU A 50 1.12 -4.19 7.08
N PRO A 51 1.56 -4.71 8.24
CA PRO A 51 2.17 -3.87 9.26
C PRO A 51 3.45 -3.17 8.77
N TYR A 52 3.55 -1.87 9.03
CA TYR A 52 4.74 -1.07 8.73
C TYR A 52 5.15 -0.19 9.92
N LEU A 53 6.43 0.17 9.97
CA LEU A 53 7.01 0.91 11.10
C LEU A 53 6.84 2.42 10.96
N VAL A 54 7.03 2.97 9.77
CA VAL A 54 7.09 4.42 9.56
C VAL A 54 5.78 4.92 8.95
N PRO A 55 5.02 5.79 9.64
CA PRO A 55 3.86 6.46 9.05
C PRO A 55 4.22 7.14 7.72
N PHE A 56 3.26 7.20 6.79
CA PHE A 56 3.44 7.74 5.43
C PHE A 56 4.36 6.91 4.53
N PHE A 57 5.61 6.62 4.94
CA PHE A 57 6.53 5.82 4.12
C PHE A 57 6.11 4.36 3.96
N GLY A 58 5.39 3.80 4.93
CA GLY A 58 4.86 2.45 4.81
C GLY A 58 5.95 1.40 4.55
N ASN A 59 5.75 0.59 3.51
CA ASN A 59 6.64 -0.49 3.09
C ASN A 59 7.52 -0.12 1.89
N VAL A 60 7.74 1.18 1.60
CA VAL A 60 8.49 1.62 0.39
C VAL A 60 9.83 0.93 0.24
N MET A 61 10.63 0.87 1.29
CA MET A 61 11.97 0.28 1.21
C MET A 61 11.91 -1.22 0.87
N SER A 62 10.92 -1.93 1.39
CA SER A 62 10.71 -3.35 1.07
C SER A 62 10.24 -3.50 -0.37
N MET A 63 9.31 -2.66 -0.81
CA MET A 63 8.75 -2.67 -2.16
C MET A 63 9.82 -2.36 -3.22
N ALA A 64 10.62 -1.31 -3.01
CA ALA A 64 11.68 -0.87 -3.92
C ALA A 64 12.81 -1.89 -4.02
N ARG A 65 13.12 -2.60 -2.92
CA ARG A 65 14.17 -3.63 -2.92
C ARG A 65 13.71 -4.92 -3.58
N ASN A 66 12.52 -5.41 -3.22
CA ASN A 66 11.93 -6.61 -3.81
C ASN A 66 10.42 -6.65 -3.53
N ALA A 67 9.63 -6.24 -4.52
CA ALA A 67 8.18 -6.27 -4.45
C ALA A 67 7.63 -7.71 -4.26
N GLY A 68 8.17 -8.68 -5.00
CA GLY A 68 7.72 -10.09 -4.92
C GLY A 68 7.93 -10.72 -3.54
N ALA A 69 9.07 -10.43 -2.91
CA ALA A 69 9.34 -10.85 -1.53
C ALA A 69 8.41 -10.15 -0.53
N THR A 70 8.09 -8.88 -0.77
CA THR A 70 7.13 -8.11 0.07
C THR A 70 5.73 -8.71 0.00
N PHE A 71 5.26 -9.09 -1.19
CA PHE A 71 3.97 -9.75 -1.36
C PHE A 71 3.93 -11.13 -0.73
N THR A 72 5.03 -11.90 -0.88
CA THR A 72 5.17 -13.21 -0.24
C THR A 72 5.13 -13.09 1.28
N HIS A 73 5.87 -12.13 1.84
CA HIS A 73 5.87 -11.83 3.26
C HIS A 73 4.47 -11.44 3.77
N GLY A 74 3.75 -10.60 3.03
CA GLY A 74 2.39 -10.22 3.40
C GLY A 74 1.43 -11.41 3.39
N ARG A 75 1.51 -12.27 2.38
CA ARG A 75 0.73 -13.51 2.31
C ARG A 75 1.01 -14.42 3.51
N GLU A 76 2.28 -14.61 3.86
CA GLU A 76 2.69 -15.42 5.02
C GLU A 76 2.23 -14.81 6.35
N HIS A 77 2.33 -13.49 6.49
CA HIS A 77 1.91 -12.77 7.68
C HIS A 77 0.43 -12.98 8.02
N PHE A 78 -0.44 -13.04 7.01
CA PHE A 78 -1.87 -13.31 7.17
C PHE A 78 -2.22 -14.82 7.14
N GLY A 79 -1.26 -15.70 7.39
CA GLY A 79 -1.51 -17.14 7.50
C GLY A 79 -1.69 -17.84 6.15
N ASN A 80 -1.17 -17.27 5.06
CA ASN A 80 -1.29 -17.80 3.70
C ASN A 80 -2.74 -18.03 3.21
N SER A 81 -3.72 -17.31 3.77
CA SER A 81 -5.13 -17.39 3.34
C SER A 81 -5.35 -16.97 1.89
N ARG A 82 -4.40 -16.22 1.31
CA ARG A 82 -4.49 -15.57 -0.02
C ARG A 82 -5.62 -14.54 -0.14
N GLU A 83 -6.23 -14.15 0.98
CA GLU A 83 -7.13 -13.01 1.03
C GLU A 83 -6.41 -11.73 0.58
N ILE A 84 -7.15 -10.80 0.00
CA ILE A 84 -6.63 -9.49 -0.39
C ILE A 84 -6.17 -8.75 0.86
N PHE A 85 -4.98 -8.18 0.82
CA PHE A 85 -4.43 -7.31 1.86
C PHE A 85 -3.92 -6.02 1.25
N THR A 86 -3.76 -4.96 2.05
CA THR A 86 -3.19 -3.70 1.56
C THR A 86 -1.73 -3.52 1.95
N VAL A 87 -0.97 -2.88 1.07
CA VAL A 87 0.41 -2.45 1.33
C VAL A 87 0.49 -0.95 1.12
N THR A 88 0.78 -0.21 2.19
CA THR A 88 0.99 1.24 2.09
C THR A 88 2.38 1.55 1.55
N VAL A 89 2.47 2.40 0.53
CA VAL A 89 3.72 2.88 -0.08
C VAL A 89 3.58 4.37 -0.37
N MET A 90 4.44 5.20 0.22
CA MET A 90 4.42 6.67 0.07
C MET A 90 3.03 7.30 0.32
N GLY A 91 2.31 6.82 1.33
CA GLY A 91 0.98 7.33 1.70
C GLY A 91 -0.17 6.70 0.92
N GLU A 92 0.11 6.04 -0.20
CA GLU A 92 -0.89 5.35 -1.02
C GLU A 92 -1.09 3.90 -0.57
N GLU A 93 -2.32 3.41 -0.66
CA GLU A 93 -2.67 2.03 -0.29
C GLU A 93 -2.86 1.17 -1.54
N MET A 94 -1.93 0.23 -1.75
CA MET A 94 -2.04 -0.74 -2.83
C MET A 94 -2.74 -2.00 -2.35
N TYR A 95 -3.76 -2.44 -3.09
CA TYR A 95 -4.48 -3.69 -2.83
C TYR A 95 -3.79 -4.85 -3.52
N ILE A 96 -3.37 -5.85 -2.76
CA ILE A 96 -2.60 -6.98 -3.25
C ILE A 96 -3.50 -8.21 -3.31
N ALA A 97 -3.92 -8.58 -4.53
CA ALA A 97 -4.61 -9.83 -4.81
C ALA A 97 -3.60 -10.92 -5.19
N THR A 98 -3.62 -12.05 -4.48
CA THR A 98 -2.69 -13.17 -4.73
C THR A 98 -3.39 -14.48 -5.07
N SER A 99 -4.71 -14.57 -4.89
CA SER A 99 -5.49 -15.74 -5.26
C SER A 99 -5.80 -15.72 -6.78
N PRO A 100 -5.74 -16.87 -7.48
CA PRO A 100 -6.07 -16.90 -8.90
C PRO A 100 -7.50 -16.43 -9.19
N SER A 101 -8.45 -16.70 -8.29
CA SER A 101 -9.84 -16.29 -8.42
C SER A 101 -10.02 -14.78 -8.29
N ASP A 102 -9.36 -14.14 -7.33
CA ASP A 102 -9.46 -12.69 -7.13
C ASP A 102 -8.75 -11.93 -8.25
N VAL A 103 -7.60 -12.44 -8.68
CA VAL A 103 -6.88 -11.90 -9.84
C VAL A 103 -7.77 -11.96 -11.09
N ALA A 104 -8.38 -13.11 -11.38
CA ALA A 104 -9.30 -13.23 -12.51
C ALA A 104 -10.53 -12.32 -12.38
N ALA A 105 -11.04 -12.10 -11.17
CA ALA A 105 -12.15 -11.17 -10.93
C ALA A 105 -11.74 -9.71 -11.17
N VAL A 106 -10.55 -9.31 -10.71
CA VAL A 106 -9.96 -7.98 -10.93
C VAL A 106 -9.76 -7.70 -12.42
N TYR A 107 -9.20 -8.65 -13.17
CA TYR A 107 -9.00 -8.48 -14.61
C TYR A 107 -10.31 -8.43 -15.40
N ARG A 108 -11.38 -9.07 -14.92
CA ARG A 108 -12.68 -9.08 -15.58
C ARG A 108 -13.49 -7.81 -15.34
N ASP A 109 -13.31 -7.13 -14.21
CA ASP A 109 -14.04 -5.92 -13.85
C ASP A 109 -13.34 -4.65 -14.38
N THR A 110 -13.37 -4.48 -15.70
CA THR A 110 -12.72 -3.36 -16.42
C THR A 110 -13.48 -2.03 -16.29
N GLN A 111 -14.69 -2.04 -15.72
CA GLN A 111 -15.51 -0.84 -15.55
C GLN A 111 -15.32 -0.17 -14.20
N ARG A 112 -15.02 -0.95 -13.14
CA ARG A 112 -14.81 -0.40 -11.79
C ARG A 112 -13.35 -0.09 -11.51
N LEU A 113 -12.43 -0.70 -12.24
CA LEU A 113 -10.99 -0.52 -12.08
C LEU A 113 -10.43 0.16 -13.32
N GLU A 114 -9.86 1.34 -13.11
CA GLU A 114 -9.26 2.15 -14.16
C GLU A 114 -7.78 1.74 -14.29
N PHE A 115 -7.42 1.24 -15.48
CA PHE A 115 -6.06 0.81 -15.80
C PHE A 115 -5.37 1.76 -16.80
N ASP A 116 -6.15 2.57 -17.52
CA ASP A 116 -5.63 3.37 -18.63
C ASP A 116 -4.71 4.49 -18.13
N ALA A 117 -5.05 5.17 -17.02
CA ALA A 117 -4.19 6.21 -16.43
C ALA A 117 -2.86 5.62 -15.95
N PHE A 118 -2.91 4.46 -15.28
CA PHE A 118 -1.69 3.78 -14.85
C PHE A 118 -0.78 3.43 -16.04
N ILE A 119 -1.33 2.86 -17.12
CA ILE A 119 -0.53 2.51 -18.29
C ILE A 119 -0.02 3.76 -19.00
N ARG A 120 -0.82 4.83 -19.10
CA ARG A 120 -0.38 6.12 -19.66
C ARG A 120 0.81 6.69 -18.90
N ASP A 121 0.77 6.67 -17.57
CA ASP A 121 1.87 7.16 -16.73
C ASP A 121 3.14 6.31 -16.92
N VAL A 122 3.01 4.98 -16.89
CA VAL A 122 4.13 4.07 -17.15
C VAL A 122 4.73 4.32 -18.54
N MET A 123 3.91 4.43 -19.57
CA MET A 123 4.39 4.66 -20.94
C MET A 123 5.03 6.05 -21.10
N ALA A 124 4.53 7.07 -20.41
CA ALA A 124 5.16 8.38 -20.36
C ALA A 124 6.56 8.31 -19.73
N ASP A 125 6.71 7.57 -18.63
CA ASP A 125 8.00 7.34 -17.97
C ASP A 125 8.99 6.58 -18.88
N PHE A 126 8.49 5.71 -19.77
CA PHE A 126 9.28 5.03 -20.79
C PHE A 126 9.52 5.86 -22.07
N GLY A 127 9.12 7.14 -22.09
CA GLY A 127 9.45 8.09 -23.15
C GLY A 127 8.40 8.23 -24.25
N CYS A 128 7.19 7.71 -24.08
CA CYS A 128 6.09 7.99 -25.00
C CYS A 128 5.65 9.46 -24.88
N THR A 129 5.49 10.15 -26.01
CA THR A 129 5.01 11.52 -26.00
C THR A 129 3.52 11.57 -25.70
N LYS A 130 3.04 12.70 -25.17
CA LYS A 130 1.61 12.90 -24.89
C LYS A 130 0.73 12.70 -26.12
N GLU A 131 1.19 13.16 -27.29
CA GLU A 131 0.46 12.99 -28.55
C GLU A 131 0.35 11.51 -28.95
N THR A 132 1.41 10.72 -28.75
CA THR A 132 1.37 9.26 -28.98
C THR A 132 0.42 8.58 -28.02
N LEU A 133 0.42 8.96 -26.73
CA LEU A 133 -0.49 8.41 -25.73
C LEU A 133 -1.94 8.77 -26.02
N GLU A 134 -2.21 10.02 -26.40
CA GLU A 134 -3.55 10.45 -26.79
C GLU A 134 -4.07 9.64 -27.97
N LYS A 135 -3.24 9.40 -28.99
CA LYS A 135 -3.60 8.55 -30.15
C LYS A 135 -3.75 7.07 -29.79
N MET A 136 -2.90 6.54 -28.91
CA MET A 136 -2.95 5.13 -28.50
C MET A 136 -4.19 4.80 -27.67
N PHE A 137 -4.63 5.74 -26.85
CA PHE A 137 -5.82 5.61 -26.02
C PHE A 137 -7.02 6.40 -26.59
N ASP A 138 -6.95 6.85 -27.85
CA ASP A 138 -8.07 7.51 -28.51
C ASP A 138 -9.14 6.46 -28.82
N SER A 139 -10.32 6.62 -28.23
CA SER A 139 -11.42 5.66 -28.32
C SER A 139 -12.46 6.05 -29.36
N THR A 140 -12.06 6.83 -30.38
CA THR A 140 -12.91 7.47 -31.41
C THR A 140 -13.83 6.52 -32.20
N GLY A 141 -13.74 5.19 -32.03
CA GLY A 141 -14.69 4.23 -32.60
C GLY A 141 -15.45 3.35 -31.59
N LYS A 142 -14.88 3.04 -30.42
CA LYS A 142 -15.49 2.21 -29.36
C LYS A 142 -14.84 2.54 -28.01
N PRO A 143 -15.59 2.85 -26.94
CA PRO A 143 -15.04 3.00 -25.59
C PRO A 143 -14.64 1.60 -25.10
N LYS A 144 -13.42 1.19 -25.41
CA LYS A 144 -12.80 -0.02 -24.88
C LYS A 144 -11.63 0.41 -24.03
N HIS A 145 -11.62 -0.05 -22.79
CA HIS A 145 -10.44 0.11 -21.95
C HIS A 145 -9.30 -0.75 -22.49
N TRP A 146 -8.06 -0.41 -22.15
CA TRP A 146 -6.89 -1.17 -22.60
C TRP A 146 -7.01 -2.66 -22.30
N MET A 147 -7.58 -3.00 -21.14
CA MET A 147 -7.86 -4.38 -20.75
C MET A 147 -8.86 -5.06 -21.68
N ASP A 148 -9.91 -4.37 -22.14
CA ASP A 148 -10.89 -4.98 -23.05
C ASP A 148 -10.26 -5.33 -24.40
N THR A 149 -9.38 -4.45 -24.91
CA THR A 149 -8.61 -4.70 -26.13
C THR A 149 -7.69 -5.90 -25.96
N THR A 150 -6.96 -5.96 -24.85
CA THR A 150 -6.06 -7.09 -24.54
C THR A 150 -6.84 -8.41 -24.44
N HIS A 151 -8.00 -8.42 -23.78
CA HIS A 151 -8.81 -9.64 -23.70
C HIS A 151 -9.35 -10.11 -25.05
N ASP A 152 -9.59 -9.21 -26.00
CA ASP A 152 -10.05 -9.58 -27.34
C ASP A 152 -8.91 -10.14 -28.21
N ASP A 153 -7.71 -9.54 -28.13
CA ASP A 153 -6.55 -9.93 -28.94
C ASP A 153 -5.96 -11.29 -28.52
N PHE A 154 -6.08 -11.66 -27.25
CA PHE A 154 -5.53 -12.90 -26.69
C PHE A 154 -6.56 -14.01 -26.44
N LYS A 155 -7.76 -13.92 -27.02
CA LYS A 155 -8.67 -15.07 -27.12
C LYS A 155 -8.07 -16.10 -28.09
N LEU A 156 -7.41 -17.12 -27.53
CA LEU A 156 -7.06 -18.36 -28.25
C LEU A 156 -8.31 -19.16 -28.59
#